data_AF-A0A7C8AH30-F1
#
_entry.id   AF-A0A7C8AH30-F1
#
_cell.length_a   1.000
_cell.length_b   1.000
_cell.length_c   1.000
_cell.angle_alpha   90.00
_cell.angle_beta   90.00
_cell.angle_gamma   90.00
#
_symmetry.space_group_name_H-M   'P 1'
#
loop_
_entity.id
_entity.type
_entity.pdbx_description
1 polymer ?
#
loop_
_entity_poly.entity_id
_entity_poly.type
_entity_poly.pdbx_seq_one_letter_code
_entity_poly.pdbx_strand_id
1 'polypeptide(L)'
;MVKKVKNPLAQALGLVFQRTRDKMGGVSSSRIASSLGLAASHYRMIEAGSALLQPARAIKVVQVFETIEFIPLCQVLVSIQILDSVRGSIDDMKTTAEFLTQADPAIGKTLALFEDLWEVIESGQAGRVARKIVSVGIVDELESFLTTEPVALTAEAIDNFMTPTYQYPITGQLYSKIGDILQGVAPFYLDVILELIDNLRGIAPRVTPGELAQWEQRHRNRFSHVIGIVRKPEVILDVDTFDYSFLWQDNFQKMLIIHRDSPKVKTESILSKLADNLKRRYESERIKYERQLLGFDETINRKLSIEYRKEQAAEIDALLRHRETQMNNLWVYIMTSGYAVLFIDNASVDTEATDIYGTSLAYDETCQKLVSIREMCSDIGFEL
;
A
#
# COMPACT_ATOMS: atom_id res chain seq x y z
N MET A 1 37.30 -0.57 -28.05
CA MET A 1 35.91 -1.02 -27.77
C MET A 1 35.64 -0.82 -26.30
N VAL A 2 34.76 0.12 -25.92
CA VAL A 2 34.34 0.27 -24.52
C VAL A 2 33.55 -0.98 -24.16
N LYS A 3 34.04 -1.79 -23.21
CA LYS A 3 33.28 -2.93 -22.68
C LYS A 3 32.04 -2.34 -22.01
N LYS A 4 30.87 -2.49 -22.62
CA LYS A 4 29.60 -2.07 -22.03
C LYS A 4 29.39 -2.87 -20.75
N VAL A 5 29.47 -2.19 -19.61
CA VAL A 5 29.19 -2.78 -18.31
C VAL A 5 27.68 -2.99 -18.21
N LYS A 6 27.26 -4.18 -17.79
CA LYS A 6 25.85 -4.42 -17.49
C LYS A 6 25.50 -3.75 -16.18
N ASN A 7 24.37 -3.05 -16.13
CA ASN A 7 23.89 -2.41 -14.91
C ASN A 7 23.67 -3.47 -13.80
N PRO A 8 24.39 -3.39 -12.65
CA PRO A 8 24.28 -4.36 -11.57
C PRO A 8 22.90 -4.33 -10.91
N LEU A 9 22.24 -3.18 -10.82
CA LEU A 9 20.89 -3.06 -10.28
C LEU A 9 19.86 -3.73 -11.19
N ALA A 10 20.02 -3.61 -12.51
CA ALA A 10 19.17 -4.30 -13.48
C ALA A 10 19.34 -5.83 -13.40
N GLN A 11 20.57 -6.31 -13.17
CA GLN A 11 20.84 -7.73 -12.93
C GLN A 11 20.22 -8.22 -11.62
N ALA A 12 20.35 -7.44 -10.54
CA ALA A 12 19.73 -7.76 -9.26
C ALA A 12 18.20 -7.85 -9.37
N LEU A 13 17.56 -6.87 -10.00
CA LEU A 13 16.10 -6.88 -10.23
C LEU A 13 15.67 -8.09 -11.06
N GLY A 14 16.41 -8.45 -12.10
CA GLY A 14 16.15 -9.64 -12.91
C GLY A 14 16.18 -10.94 -12.09
N LEU A 15 17.13 -11.07 -11.16
CA LEU A 15 17.23 -12.20 -10.23
C LEU A 15 16.09 -12.21 -9.20
N VAL A 16 15.65 -11.04 -8.73
CA VAL A 16 14.45 -10.94 -7.87
C VAL A 16 13.23 -11.47 -8.62
N PHE A 17 12.96 -11.01 -9.85
CA PHE A 17 11.84 -11.52 -10.65
C PHE A 17 11.92 -13.03 -10.88
N GLN A 18 13.12 -13.56 -11.13
CA GLN A 18 13.33 -14.99 -11.28
C GLN A 18 12.94 -15.75 -9.99
N ARG A 19 13.41 -15.28 -8.82
CA ARG A 19 13.07 -15.87 -7.51
C ARG A 19 11.57 -15.77 -7.21
N THR A 20 10.95 -14.62 -7.43
CA THR A 20 9.52 -14.42 -7.21
C THR A 20 8.71 -15.36 -8.11
N ARG A 21 9.08 -15.48 -9.39
CA ARG A 21 8.48 -16.44 -10.33
C ARG A 21 8.60 -17.89 -9.87
N ASP A 22 9.75 -18.26 -9.33
CA ASP A 22 9.98 -19.61 -8.80
C ASP A 22 9.13 -19.87 -7.53
N LYS A 23 8.98 -18.87 -6.64
CA LYS A 23 8.08 -18.92 -5.47
C LYS A 23 6.59 -19.08 -5.85
N MET A 24 6.17 -18.59 -7.02
CA MET A 24 4.82 -18.77 -7.57
C MET A 24 4.54 -20.18 -8.12
N GLY A 25 5.36 -21.18 -7.75
CA GLY A 25 5.22 -22.56 -8.24
C GLY A 25 5.92 -22.81 -9.58
N GLY A 26 6.97 -22.05 -9.90
CA GLY A 26 7.78 -22.28 -11.10
C GLY A 26 7.09 -21.88 -12.41
N VAL A 27 6.31 -20.80 -12.39
CA VAL A 27 5.62 -20.28 -13.58
C VAL A 27 6.65 -20.03 -14.71
N SER A 28 6.36 -20.41 -15.95
CA SER A 28 7.33 -20.22 -17.03
C SER A 28 7.55 -18.74 -17.38
N SER A 29 8.79 -18.36 -17.75
CA SER A 29 9.10 -17.00 -18.21
C SER A 29 8.20 -16.54 -19.36
N SER A 30 7.73 -17.45 -20.22
CA SER A 30 6.80 -17.15 -21.31
C SER A 30 5.42 -16.70 -20.80
N ARG A 31 4.93 -17.31 -19.72
CA ARG A 31 3.63 -16.96 -19.12
C ARG A 31 3.69 -15.60 -18.45
N ILE A 32 4.77 -15.32 -17.70
CA ILE A 32 5.01 -13.99 -17.13
C ILE A 32 5.12 -12.93 -18.24
N ALA A 33 5.91 -13.20 -19.29
CA ALA A 33 6.06 -12.28 -20.41
C ALA A 33 4.70 -11.92 -21.04
N SER A 34 3.82 -12.91 -21.24
CA SER A 34 2.47 -12.69 -21.76
C SER A 34 1.65 -11.76 -20.86
N SER A 35 1.67 -11.97 -19.54
CA SER A 35 0.96 -11.10 -18.59
C SER A 35 1.51 -9.66 -18.57
N LEU A 36 2.83 -9.50 -18.74
CA LEU A 36 3.47 -8.19 -18.84
C LEU A 36 3.28 -7.52 -20.22
N GLY A 37 2.75 -8.24 -21.21
CA GLY A 37 2.63 -7.78 -22.60
C GLY A 37 3.98 -7.65 -23.29
N LEU A 38 4.89 -8.60 -23.03
CA LEU A 38 6.24 -8.69 -23.58
C LEU A 38 6.43 -9.98 -24.38
N ALA A 39 7.38 -9.96 -25.31
CA ALA A 39 7.87 -11.19 -25.92
C ALA A 39 8.66 -12.01 -24.89
N ALA A 40 8.54 -13.35 -24.94
CA ALA A 40 9.24 -14.25 -24.02
C ALA A 40 10.77 -14.08 -24.07
N SER A 41 11.33 -13.81 -25.26
CA SER A 41 12.76 -13.51 -25.42
C SER A 41 13.16 -12.22 -24.70
N HIS A 42 12.33 -11.17 -24.79
CA HIS A 42 12.58 -9.89 -24.13
C HIS A 42 12.52 -10.04 -22.61
N TYR A 43 11.52 -10.75 -22.07
CA TYR A 43 11.43 -10.98 -20.64
C TYR A 43 12.62 -11.78 -20.09
N ARG A 44 13.11 -12.80 -20.81
CA ARG A 44 14.35 -13.51 -20.43
C ARG A 44 15.58 -12.60 -20.42
N MET A 45 15.65 -11.63 -21.32
CA MET A 45 16.72 -10.63 -21.29
C MET A 45 16.62 -9.70 -20.08
N ILE A 46 15.40 -9.40 -19.61
CA ILE A 46 15.16 -8.65 -18.37
C ILE A 46 15.60 -9.47 -17.14
N GLU A 47 15.18 -10.74 -17.04
CA GLU A 47 15.64 -11.65 -15.98
C GLU A 47 17.18 -11.77 -15.96
N ALA A 48 17.82 -11.73 -17.15
CA ALA A 48 19.28 -11.76 -17.28
C ALA A 48 19.97 -10.38 -17.10
N GLY A 49 19.24 -9.32 -16.73
CA GLY A 49 19.76 -7.95 -16.58
C GLY A 49 20.39 -7.37 -17.85
N SER A 50 19.99 -7.88 -19.02
CA SER A 50 20.54 -7.54 -20.33
C SER A 50 19.59 -6.67 -21.16
N ALA A 51 18.34 -6.54 -20.73
CA ALA A 51 17.37 -5.57 -21.21
C ALA A 51 16.76 -4.84 -19.99
N LEU A 52 16.38 -3.58 -20.19
CA LEU A 52 15.73 -2.80 -19.16
C LEU A 52 14.22 -2.98 -19.22
N LEU A 53 13.60 -3.19 -18.07
CA LEU A 53 12.15 -3.08 -17.95
C LEU A 53 11.78 -1.59 -17.96
N GLN A 54 10.85 -1.22 -18.84
CA GLN A 54 10.37 0.17 -18.93
C GLN A 54 9.48 0.52 -17.72
N PRO A 55 9.62 1.70 -17.10
CA PRO A 55 8.77 2.15 -15.98
C PRO A 55 7.26 2.05 -16.25
N ALA A 56 6.83 2.28 -17.50
CA ALA A 56 5.44 2.12 -17.91
C ALA A 56 4.86 0.69 -17.71
N ARG A 57 5.71 -0.30 -17.42
CA ARG A 57 5.31 -1.68 -17.11
C ARG A 57 5.17 -1.95 -15.61
N ALA A 58 5.49 -1.00 -14.73
CA ALA A 58 5.44 -1.17 -13.28
C ALA A 58 4.05 -1.63 -12.79
N ILE A 59 2.96 -1.03 -13.31
CA ILE A 59 1.59 -1.45 -12.97
C ILE A 59 1.35 -2.93 -13.30
N LYS A 60 1.81 -3.38 -14.46
CA LYS A 60 1.66 -4.79 -14.85
C LYS A 60 2.53 -5.72 -14.02
N VAL A 61 3.70 -5.26 -13.58
CA VAL A 61 4.58 -6.04 -12.70
C VAL A 61 3.93 -6.25 -11.35
N VAL A 62 3.39 -5.22 -10.70
CA VAL A 62 2.71 -5.38 -9.40
C VAL A 62 1.42 -6.20 -9.48
N GLN A 63 0.72 -6.16 -10.63
CA GLN A 63 -0.43 -7.03 -10.90
C GLN A 63 -0.05 -8.51 -11.07
N VAL A 64 1.16 -8.78 -11.57
CA VAL A 64 1.64 -10.15 -11.83
C VAL A 64 2.39 -10.72 -10.63
N PHE A 65 3.14 -9.89 -9.94
CA PHE A 65 3.93 -10.23 -8.76
C PHE A 65 3.31 -9.54 -7.55
N GLU A 66 2.30 -10.18 -6.96
CA GLU A 66 1.46 -9.63 -5.88
C GLU A 66 2.25 -9.18 -4.64
N THR A 67 3.49 -9.64 -4.48
CA THR A 67 4.38 -9.28 -3.37
C THR A 67 5.24 -8.04 -3.65
N ILE A 68 5.31 -7.58 -4.90
CA ILE A 68 6.15 -6.43 -5.27
C ILE A 68 5.33 -5.15 -5.15
N GLU A 69 5.82 -4.19 -4.38
CA GLU A 69 5.17 -2.91 -4.15
C GLU A 69 5.50 -1.88 -5.24
N PHE A 70 4.52 -1.03 -5.58
CA PHE A 70 4.61 -0.14 -6.73
C PHE A 70 5.66 0.97 -6.57
N ILE A 71 5.72 1.60 -5.38
CA ILE A 71 6.63 2.72 -5.12
C ILE A 71 8.10 2.24 -5.13
N PRO A 72 8.50 1.22 -4.35
CA PRO A 72 9.86 0.65 -4.41
C PRO A 72 10.26 0.19 -5.82
N LEU A 73 9.33 -0.44 -6.54
CA LEU A 73 9.59 -0.84 -7.92
C LEU A 73 9.89 0.37 -8.82
N CYS A 74 9.12 1.45 -8.72
CA CYS A 74 9.38 2.67 -9.47
C CYS A 74 10.75 3.27 -9.12
N GLN A 75 11.11 3.33 -7.84
CA GLN A 75 12.42 3.82 -7.37
C GLN A 75 13.57 3.01 -7.97
N VAL A 76 13.46 1.67 -7.98
CA VAL A 76 14.45 0.78 -8.59
C VAL A 76 14.51 0.98 -10.11
N LEU A 77 13.38 1.08 -10.80
CA LEU A 77 13.35 1.25 -12.25
C LEU A 77 13.96 2.58 -12.71
N VAL A 78 13.70 3.67 -11.98
CA VAL A 78 14.32 4.97 -12.23
C VAL A 78 15.81 4.93 -11.93
N SER A 79 16.21 4.35 -10.80
CA SER A 79 17.64 4.15 -10.45
C SER A 79 18.38 3.36 -11.52
N ILE A 80 17.74 2.33 -12.09
CA ILE A 80 18.28 1.55 -13.21
C ILE A 80 18.46 2.44 -14.45
N GLN A 81 17.49 3.29 -14.80
CA GLN A 81 17.61 4.18 -15.96
C GLN A 81 18.73 5.19 -15.79
N ILE A 82 18.86 5.78 -14.60
CA ILE A 82 19.91 6.74 -14.27
C ILE A 82 21.29 6.07 -14.39
N LEU A 83 21.47 4.89 -13.78
CA LEU A 83 22.72 4.12 -13.89
C LEU A 83 23.02 3.64 -15.32
N ASP A 84 22.01 3.29 -16.12
CA ASP A 84 22.23 2.86 -17.50
C ASP A 84 22.70 4.01 -18.40
N SER A 85 22.36 5.26 -18.07
CA SER A 85 22.80 6.45 -18.82
C SER A 85 24.33 6.67 -18.75
N VAL A 86 24.97 6.20 -17.68
CA VAL A 86 26.41 6.34 -17.41
C VAL A 86 27.21 5.04 -17.54
N ARG A 87 26.62 3.95 -18.05
CA ARG A 87 27.24 2.61 -18.13
C ARG A 87 28.51 2.48 -18.99
N GLY A 88 28.93 3.57 -19.62
CA GLY A 88 30.18 3.65 -20.38
C GLY A 88 31.43 3.79 -19.50
N SER A 89 31.24 4.17 -18.22
CA SER A 89 32.31 4.43 -17.25
C SER A 89 31.92 3.81 -15.91
N ILE A 90 32.80 2.99 -15.34
CA ILE A 90 32.59 2.39 -14.01
C ILE A 90 32.64 3.49 -12.95
N ASP A 91 33.56 4.45 -13.09
CA ASP A 91 33.70 5.57 -12.15
C ASP A 91 32.45 6.47 -12.16
N ASP A 92 31.85 6.70 -13.33
CA ASP A 92 30.61 7.48 -13.43
C ASP A 92 29.44 6.70 -12.81
N MET A 93 29.40 5.37 -12.98
CA MET A 93 28.40 4.51 -12.32
C MET A 93 28.54 4.51 -10.80
N LYS A 94 29.77 4.46 -10.26
CA LYS A 94 30.04 4.57 -8.81
C LYS A 94 29.54 5.89 -8.27
N THR A 95 29.99 6.99 -8.88
CA THR A 95 29.60 8.36 -8.50
C THR A 95 28.07 8.52 -8.57
N THR A 96 27.44 7.98 -9.61
CA THR A 96 25.98 8.02 -9.77
C THR A 96 25.26 7.18 -8.72
N ALA A 97 25.80 6.01 -8.33
CA ALA A 97 25.24 5.20 -7.25
C ALA A 97 25.32 5.90 -5.89
N GLU A 98 26.40 6.64 -5.63
CA GLU A 98 26.53 7.49 -4.44
C GLU A 98 25.50 8.62 -4.44
N PHE A 99 25.32 9.31 -5.58
CA PHE A 99 24.28 10.34 -5.71
C PHE A 99 22.87 9.77 -5.53
N LEU A 100 22.60 8.59 -6.08
CA LEU A 100 21.32 7.90 -5.87
C LEU A 100 21.10 7.52 -4.40
N THR A 101 22.15 7.11 -3.70
CA THR A 101 22.09 6.82 -2.25
C THR A 101 21.74 8.07 -1.43
N GLN A 102 22.26 9.24 -1.84
CA GLN A 102 21.94 10.52 -1.19
C GLN A 102 20.53 11.01 -1.54
N ALA A 103 20.10 10.85 -2.79
CA ALA A 103 18.81 11.31 -3.28
C ALA A 103 17.65 10.43 -2.81
N ASP A 104 17.88 9.12 -2.66
CA ASP A 104 16.90 8.14 -2.20
C ASP A 104 17.52 7.25 -1.10
N PRO A 105 17.47 7.69 0.17
CA PRO A 105 17.99 6.91 1.29
C PRO A 105 17.32 5.54 1.46
N ALA A 106 16.12 5.34 0.90
CA ALA A 106 15.37 4.11 1.05
C ALA A 106 16.00 2.95 0.26
N ILE A 107 16.49 3.21 -0.97
CA ILE A 107 17.27 2.23 -1.74
C ILE A 107 18.76 2.22 -1.34
N GLY A 108 19.19 3.18 -0.52
CA GLY A 108 20.59 3.37 -0.13
C GLY A 108 21.25 2.13 0.46
N LYS A 109 20.53 1.30 1.23
CA LYS A 109 21.05 0.02 1.74
C LYS A 109 21.41 -0.96 0.61
N THR A 110 20.56 -1.06 -0.40
CA THR A 110 20.83 -1.91 -1.57
C THR A 110 22.02 -1.39 -2.37
N LEU A 111 22.11 -0.08 -2.57
CA LEU A 111 23.19 0.54 -3.34
C LEU A 111 24.53 0.49 -2.60
N ALA A 112 24.55 0.58 -1.26
CA ALA A 112 25.77 0.47 -0.47
C ALA A 112 26.46 -0.90 -0.65
N LEU A 113 25.70 -1.97 -0.88
CA LEU A 113 26.23 -3.29 -1.17
C LEU A 113 26.94 -3.38 -2.53
N PHE A 114 26.83 -2.36 -3.39
CA PHE A 114 27.54 -2.35 -4.67
C PHE A 114 29.03 -2.12 -4.51
N GLU A 115 29.48 -1.62 -3.36
CA GLU A 115 30.91 -1.43 -3.09
C GLU A 115 31.69 -2.74 -3.27
N ASP A 116 31.11 -3.86 -2.83
CA ASP A 116 31.68 -5.21 -2.99
C ASP A 116 31.60 -5.77 -4.43
N LEU A 117 30.93 -5.07 -5.35
CA LEU A 117 30.79 -5.46 -6.75
C LEU A 117 31.80 -4.78 -7.67
N TRP A 118 32.27 -3.58 -7.33
CA TRP A 118 33.01 -2.74 -8.27
C TRP A 118 34.32 -3.39 -8.74
N GLU A 119 35.09 -3.99 -7.82
CA GLU A 119 36.32 -4.70 -8.17
C GLU A 119 36.07 -5.87 -9.16
N VAL A 120 34.95 -6.57 -8.98
CA VAL A 120 34.57 -7.69 -9.87
C VAL A 120 34.18 -7.18 -11.25
N ILE A 121 33.50 -6.04 -11.31
CA ILE A 121 33.10 -5.38 -12.56
C ILE A 121 34.33 -4.87 -13.32
N GLU A 122 35.28 -4.23 -12.62
CA GLU A 122 36.55 -3.73 -13.18
C GLU A 122 37.42 -4.86 -13.74
N SER A 123 37.47 -6.01 -13.06
CA SER A 123 38.18 -7.20 -13.55
C SER A 123 37.60 -7.78 -14.85
N GLY A 124 36.43 -7.31 -15.30
CA GLY A 124 35.78 -7.70 -16.55
C GLY A 124 35.20 -9.12 -16.54
N GLN A 125 35.03 -9.72 -15.37
CA GLN A 125 34.51 -11.09 -15.21
C GLN A 125 32.98 -11.10 -15.14
N ALA A 126 32.30 -10.75 -16.24
CA ALA A 126 30.85 -10.59 -16.30
C ALA A 126 30.05 -11.81 -15.78
N GLY A 127 30.54 -13.04 -15.98
CA GLY A 127 29.90 -14.27 -15.46
C GLY A 127 30.07 -14.51 -13.95
N ARG A 128 30.88 -13.70 -13.26
CA ARG A 128 31.04 -13.71 -11.80
C ARG A 128 30.22 -12.61 -11.12
N VAL A 129 29.83 -11.56 -11.83
CA VAL A 129 29.03 -10.45 -11.28
C VAL A 129 27.68 -10.94 -10.75
N ALA A 130 26.92 -11.71 -11.53
CA ALA A 130 25.64 -12.26 -11.08
C ALA A 130 25.78 -13.18 -9.84
N ARG A 131 26.86 -13.98 -9.77
CA ARG A 131 27.16 -14.81 -8.59
C ARG A 131 27.53 -13.96 -7.37
N LYS A 132 28.30 -12.89 -7.58
CA LYS A 132 28.69 -11.96 -6.53
C LYS A 132 27.47 -11.20 -5.99
N ILE A 133 26.58 -10.74 -6.86
CA ILE A 133 25.29 -10.10 -6.53
C ILE A 133 24.49 -10.98 -5.54
N VAL A 134 24.39 -12.28 -5.79
CA VAL A 134 23.73 -13.21 -4.87
C VAL A 134 24.52 -13.38 -3.58
N SER A 135 25.84 -13.59 -3.66
CA SER A 135 26.67 -13.88 -2.47
C SER A 135 26.81 -12.73 -1.47
N VAL A 136 26.67 -11.48 -1.93
CA VAL A 136 26.74 -10.26 -1.11
C VAL A 136 25.37 -9.91 -0.51
N GLY A 137 24.32 -10.64 -0.88
CA GLY A 137 22.96 -10.42 -0.34
C GLY A 137 22.21 -9.29 -1.03
N ILE A 138 22.69 -8.76 -2.17
CA ILE A 138 22.01 -7.69 -2.90
C ILE A 138 20.61 -8.11 -3.35
N VAL A 139 20.46 -9.37 -3.78
CA VAL A 139 19.14 -9.89 -4.17
C VAL A 139 18.21 -9.96 -2.97
N ASP A 140 18.71 -10.34 -1.80
CA ASP A 140 17.90 -10.46 -0.58
C ASP A 140 17.50 -9.07 -0.06
N GLU A 141 18.42 -8.11 -0.05
CA GLU A 141 18.13 -6.72 0.34
C GLU A 141 17.20 -6.03 -0.65
N LEU A 142 17.40 -6.22 -1.97
CA LEU A 142 16.53 -5.66 -2.99
C LEU A 142 15.15 -6.32 -2.98
N GLU A 143 15.09 -7.63 -2.78
CA GLU A 143 13.82 -8.35 -2.59
C GLU A 143 13.12 -7.85 -1.34
N SER A 144 13.84 -7.66 -0.22
CA SER A 144 13.30 -6.98 0.95
C SER A 144 12.80 -5.60 0.55
N PHE A 145 13.60 -4.69 0.01
CA PHE A 145 13.16 -3.35 -0.38
C PHE A 145 11.93 -3.32 -1.31
N LEU A 146 11.82 -4.29 -2.23
CA LEU A 146 10.67 -4.40 -3.15
C LEU A 146 9.41 -4.97 -2.48
N THR A 147 9.54 -5.62 -1.33
CA THR A 147 8.46 -6.35 -0.63
C THR A 147 8.18 -5.82 0.79
N THR A 148 9.14 -5.12 1.39
CA THR A 148 9.04 -4.32 2.62
C THR A 148 8.86 -2.89 2.20
N GLU A 149 7.95 -2.22 2.88
CA GLU A 149 7.62 -0.82 2.65
C GLU A 149 8.88 0.06 2.66
N PRO A 150 8.93 1.12 1.85
CA PRO A 150 9.92 2.16 2.03
C PRO A 150 9.68 2.78 3.42
N VAL A 151 10.64 2.56 4.32
CA VAL A 151 10.78 3.16 5.64
C VAL A 151 9.77 2.67 6.68
N ALA A 152 10.27 1.91 7.66
CA ALA A 152 9.71 1.94 9.01
C ALA A 152 9.71 3.40 9.46
N LEU A 153 8.56 4.06 9.34
CA LEU A 153 8.38 5.38 9.91
C LEU A 153 8.55 5.21 11.42
N THR A 154 9.69 5.64 11.96
CA THR A 154 9.82 5.85 13.40
C THR A 154 8.70 6.80 13.84
N ALA A 155 8.26 6.77 15.09
CA ALA A 155 7.23 7.71 15.58
C ALA A 155 7.60 9.18 15.25
N GLU A 156 8.89 9.50 15.23
CA GLU A 156 9.44 10.80 14.81
C GLU A 156 9.36 11.04 13.28
N ALA A 157 9.43 9.99 12.45
CA ALA A 157 9.18 10.07 11.02
C ALA A 157 7.68 10.06 10.68
N ILE A 158 6.80 9.47 11.51
CA ILE A 158 5.34 9.64 11.40
C ILE A 158 4.96 11.09 11.73
N ASP A 159 5.52 11.65 12.80
CA ASP A 159 5.37 13.07 13.09
C ASP A 159 5.92 13.93 11.93
N ASN A 160 7.08 13.61 11.35
CA ASN A 160 7.63 14.34 10.20
C ASN A 160 6.99 14.03 8.83
N PHE A 161 6.30 12.90 8.66
CA PHE A 161 5.54 12.56 7.43
C PHE A 161 4.20 13.31 7.41
N MET A 162 3.63 13.53 8.59
CA MET A 162 2.38 14.27 8.81
C MET A 162 2.56 15.79 8.84
N THR A 163 3.80 16.31 8.91
CA THR A 163 4.05 17.75 9.11
C THR A 163 4.30 18.57 7.81
N PRO A 164 4.67 17.97 6.65
CA PRO A 164 4.59 18.70 5.36
C PRO A 164 3.56 18.15 4.37
N THR A 165 3.27 16.84 4.37
CA THR A 165 2.49 16.18 3.29
C THR A 165 0.97 16.41 3.41
N TYR A 166 0.51 16.67 4.64
CA TYR A 166 -0.91 16.80 4.99
C TYR A 166 -1.25 18.18 5.59
N GLN A 167 -0.24 18.93 6.06
CA GLN A 167 -0.39 20.24 6.68
C GLN A 167 -0.38 21.41 5.68
N TYR A 168 0.14 21.18 4.46
CA TYR A 168 0.11 22.12 3.35
C TYR A 168 -0.56 21.47 2.13
N PRO A 169 -1.73 21.96 1.65
CA PRO A 169 -2.40 21.40 0.49
C PRO A 169 -1.55 21.66 -0.77
N ILE A 170 -0.80 20.65 -1.25
CA ILE A 170 -0.03 20.63 -2.50
C ILE A 170 0.40 22.03 -2.99
N THR A 171 1.10 22.80 -2.16
CA THR A 171 1.65 24.09 -2.57
C THR A 171 3.08 23.85 -3.02
N GLY A 172 3.39 24.19 -4.29
CA GLY A 172 4.73 24.51 -4.85
C GLY A 172 5.91 23.53 -4.69
N GLN A 173 6.15 22.98 -3.50
CA GLN A 173 7.24 22.09 -3.14
C GLN A 173 7.15 20.71 -3.80
N LEU A 174 5.94 20.21 -4.06
CA LEU A 174 5.78 19.02 -4.88
C LEU A 174 6.14 19.32 -6.33
N TYR A 175 5.85 20.51 -6.86
CA TYR A 175 6.25 20.91 -8.22
C TYR A 175 7.76 21.08 -8.37
N SER A 176 8.48 21.53 -7.34
CA SER A 176 9.94 21.56 -7.38
C SER A 176 10.54 20.15 -7.28
N LYS A 177 10.02 19.29 -6.38
CA LYS A 177 10.49 17.90 -6.25
C LYS A 177 10.13 17.03 -7.46
N ILE A 178 8.93 17.18 -8.01
CA ILE A 178 8.50 16.56 -9.27
C ILE A 178 9.31 17.14 -10.43
N GLY A 179 9.56 18.46 -10.45
CA GLY A 179 10.42 19.10 -11.45
C GLY A 179 11.83 18.51 -11.50
N ASP A 180 12.42 18.19 -10.35
CA ASP A 180 13.72 17.54 -10.25
C ASP A 180 13.67 16.04 -10.63
N ILE A 181 12.59 15.33 -10.27
CA ILE A 181 12.35 13.92 -10.67
C ILE A 181 12.08 13.78 -12.18
N LEU A 182 11.53 14.82 -12.82
CA LEU A 182 11.13 14.81 -14.22
C LEU A 182 12.19 15.36 -15.18
N GLN A 183 13.36 15.79 -14.69
CA GLN A 183 14.46 16.14 -15.59
C GLN A 183 14.85 14.92 -16.45
N GLY A 184 14.46 14.95 -17.72
CA GLY A 184 14.70 13.87 -18.70
C GLY A 184 13.46 13.05 -19.09
N VAL A 185 12.32 13.24 -18.42
CA VAL A 185 11.03 12.70 -18.89
C VAL A 185 10.50 13.62 -19.99
N ALA A 186 10.15 13.07 -21.15
CA ALA A 186 9.58 13.89 -22.22
C ALA A 186 8.30 14.57 -21.69
N PRO A 187 8.16 15.91 -21.81
CA PRO A 187 7.06 16.67 -21.22
C PRO A 187 5.67 16.09 -21.51
N PHE A 188 5.50 15.48 -22.69
CA PHE A 188 4.28 14.79 -23.08
C PHE A 188 3.83 13.68 -22.11
N TYR A 189 4.74 12.93 -21.50
CA TYR A 189 4.34 11.90 -20.51
C TYR A 189 3.83 12.52 -19.22
N LEU A 190 4.39 13.67 -18.83
CA LEU A 190 3.85 14.43 -17.71
C LEU A 190 2.46 14.94 -18.06
N ASP A 191 2.28 15.51 -19.25
CA ASP A 191 0.97 15.97 -19.71
C ASP A 191 -0.04 14.84 -19.71
N VAL A 192 0.32 13.64 -20.19
CA VAL A 192 -0.56 12.45 -20.16
C VAL A 192 -0.87 11.99 -18.74
N ILE A 193 0.10 11.98 -17.83
CA ILE A 193 -0.13 11.60 -16.43
C ILE A 193 -1.00 12.64 -15.73
N LEU A 194 -0.72 13.92 -15.93
CA LEU A 194 -1.51 15.02 -15.38
C LEU A 194 -2.92 15.03 -15.96
N GLU A 195 -3.06 14.80 -17.26
CA GLU A 195 -4.36 14.64 -17.94
C GLU A 195 -5.10 13.42 -17.41
N LEU A 196 -4.42 12.30 -17.14
CA LEU A 196 -5.03 11.11 -16.56
C LEU A 196 -5.44 11.33 -15.10
N ILE A 197 -4.62 12.01 -14.31
CA ILE A 197 -4.96 12.43 -12.95
C ILE A 197 -6.14 13.41 -12.97
N ASP A 198 -6.15 14.39 -13.86
CA ASP A 198 -7.23 15.37 -14.01
C ASP A 198 -8.53 14.72 -14.51
N ASN A 199 -8.43 13.78 -15.45
CA ASN A 199 -9.56 12.97 -15.91
C ASN A 199 -10.11 12.08 -14.79
N LEU A 200 -9.23 11.54 -13.93
CA LEU A 200 -9.64 10.72 -12.77
C LEU A 200 -10.15 11.57 -11.60
N ARG A 201 -9.69 12.81 -11.41
CA ARG A 201 -10.19 13.76 -10.39
C ARG A 201 -11.70 14.01 -10.54
N GLY A 202 -12.22 13.96 -11.76
CA GLY A 202 -13.65 14.09 -12.05
C GLY A 202 -14.48 12.83 -11.79
N ILE A 203 -13.84 11.67 -11.61
CA ILE A 203 -14.49 10.36 -11.49
C ILE A 203 -14.28 9.85 -10.06
N ALA A 204 -15.18 10.21 -9.15
CA ALA A 204 -15.22 9.59 -7.83
C ALA A 204 -15.67 8.12 -7.99
N PRO A 205 -14.84 7.12 -7.64
CA PRO A 205 -15.20 5.72 -7.79
C PRO A 205 -16.39 5.45 -6.86
N ARG A 206 -17.53 5.09 -7.45
CA ARG A 206 -18.71 4.64 -6.71
C ARG A 206 -18.50 3.20 -6.31
N VAL A 207 -18.76 2.88 -5.06
CA VAL A 207 -18.52 1.55 -4.49
C VAL A 207 -19.84 1.04 -3.90
N THR A 208 -20.19 -0.20 -4.25
CA THR A 208 -21.28 -0.97 -3.65
C THR A 208 -20.80 -1.70 -2.39
N PRO A 209 -21.69 -2.12 -1.46
CA PRO A 209 -21.31 -2.92 -0.29
C PRO A 209 -20.53 -4.19 -0.67
N GLY A 210 -20.96 -4.87 -1.74
CA GLY A 210 -20.28 -6.07 -2.22
C GLY A 210 -18.88 -5.81 -2.77
N GLU A 211 -18.66 -4.69 -3.45
CA GLU A 211 -17.33 -4.30 -3.95
C GLU A 211 -16.38 -3.93 -2.80
N LEU A 212 -16.89 -3.25 -1.77
CA LEU A 212 -16.11 -2.95 -0.56
C LEU A 212 -15.72 -4.24 0.17
N ALA A 213 -16.67 -5.15 0.40
CA ALA A 213 -16.39 -6.44 1.03
C ALA A 213 -15.37 -7.28 0.25
N GLN A 214 -15.46 -7.29 -1.09
CA GLN A 214 -14.45 -7.93 -1.94
C GLN A 214 -13.08 -7.26 -1.83
N TRP A 215 -13.05 -5.92 -1.78
CA TRP A 215 -11.83 -5.17 -1.59
C TRP A 215 -11.19 -5.50 -0.24
N GLU A 216 -11.95 -5.48 0.86
CA GLU A 216 -11.49 -5.87 2.19
C GLU A 216 -10.93 -7.29 2.19
N GLN A 217 -11.64 -8.24 1.58
CA GLN A 217 -11.20 -9.63 1.51
C GLN A 217 -9.86 -9.79 0.78
N ARG A 218 -9.64 -9.03 -0.31
CA ARG A 218 -8.37 -9.02 -1.06
C ARG A 218 -7.24 -8.35 -0.28
N HIS A 219 -7.55 -7.43 0.63
CA HIS A 219 -6.58 -6.63 1.37
C HIS A 219 -6.49 -7.00 2.86
N ARG A 220 -7.18 -8.03 3.33
CA ARG A 220 -7.27 -8.41 4.76
C ARG A 220 -5.92 -8.64 5.46
N ASN A 221 -4.88 -9.00 4.70
CA ASN A 221 -3.52 -9.20 5.20
C ASN A 221 -2.62 -7.96 5.01
N ARG A 222 -3.19 -6.83 4.57
CA ARG A 222 -2.46 -5.61 4.19
C ARG A 222 -2.89 -4.38 4.98
N PHE A 223 -3.88 -4.49 5.87
CA PHE A 223 -4.22 -3.42 6.81
C PHE A 223 -4.07 -3.89 8.25
N SER A 224 -3.58 -2.96 9.09
CA SER A 224 -3.28 -3.17 10.50
C SER A 224 -4.36 -2.59 11.41
N HIS A 225 -5.03 -1.52 10.97
CA HIS A 225 -6.09 -0.89 11.74
C HIS A 225 -7.31 -0.57 10.89
N VAL A 226 -8.46 -0.55 11.54
CA VAL A 226 -9.70 -0.04 10.97
C VAL A 226 -10.34 0.93 11.96
N ILE A 227 -10.67 2.13 11.48
CA ILE A 227 -11.47 3.10 12.24
C ILE A 227 -12.81 3.26 11.51
N GLY A 228 -13.90 2.87 12.18
CA GLY A 228 -15.25 3.09 11.71
C GLY A 228 -15.91 4.25 12.43
N ILE A 229 -16.30 5.29 11.70
CA ILE A 229 -17.15 6.35 12.23
C ILE A 229 -18.54 6.13 11.64
N VAL A 230 -19.50 5.80 12.49
CA VAL A 230 -20.84 5.42 12.05
C VAL A 230 -21.90 6.28 12.72
N ARG A 231 -22.93 6.68 11.98
CA ARG A 231 -24.03 7.46 12.56
C ARG A 231 -24.84 6.59 13.51
N LYS A 232 -25.26 5.41 13.05
CA LYS A 232 -26.08 4.45 13.80
C LYS A 232 -25.28 3.17 14.05
N PRO A 233 -25.16 2.71 15.31
CA PRO A 233 -24.38 1.52 15.62
C PRO A 233 -25.03 0.22 15.10
N GLU A 234 -26.29 0.23 14.68
CA GLU A 234 -26.92 -0.98 14.14
C GLU A 234 -26.31 -1.44 12.81
N VAL A 235 -25.67 -0.54 12.05
CA VAL A 235 -25.02 -0.88 10.76
C VAL A 235 -23.92 -1.92 10.95
N ILE A 236 -23.17 -1.84 12.04
CA ILE A 236 -22.03 -2.74 12.29
C ILE A 236 -22.46 -4.11 12.82
N LEU A 237 -23.74 -4.28 13.18
CA LEU A 237 -24.27 -5.56 13.67
C LEU A 237 -24.60 -6.54 12.54
N ASP A 238 -24.62 -6.07 11.29
CA ASP A 238 -24.69 -6.93 10.11
C ASP A 238 -23.34 -7.64 9.92
N VAL A 239 -23.29 -8.86 10.44
CA VAL A 239 -22.13 -9.73 10.34
C VAL A 239 -22.13 -10.56 9.06
N ASP A 240 -23.14 -10.48 8.21
CA ASP A 240 -23.19 -11.25 6.96
C ASP A 240 -22.53 -10.49 5.81
N THR A 241 -22.76 -9.17 5.76
CA THR A 241 -22.17 -8.28 4.76
C THR A 241 -20.73 -7.90 5.10
N PHE A 242 -20.44 -7.59 6.36
CA PHE A 242 -19.09 -7.21 6.80
C PHE A 242 -18.31 -8.42 7.29
N ASP A 243 -17.14 -8.68 6.70
CA ASP A 243 -16.28 -9.79 7.08
C ASP A 243 -15.29 -9.38 8.18
N TYR A 244 -15.62 -9.69 9.43
CA TYR A 244 -14.73 -9.45 10.57
C TYR A 244 -13.59 -10.48 10.72
N SER A 245 -13.41 -11.40 9.76
CA SER A 245 -12.35 -12.41 9.85
C SER A 245 -10.94 -11.82 9.84
N PHE A 246 -10.78 -10.57 9.40
CA PHE A 246 -9.51 -9.83 9.48
C PHE A 246 -9.01 -9.64 10.92
N LEU A 247 -9.89 -9.64 11.93
CA LEU A 247 -9.50 -9.52 13.34
C LEU A 247 -8.53 -10.64 13.77
N TRP A 248 -8.61 -11.82 13.14
CA TRP A 248 -7.75 -12.97 13.44
C TRP A 248 -6.47 -13.03 12.61
N GLN A 249 -6.18 -12.04 11.76
CA GLN A 249 -4.89 -11.98 11.08
C GLN A 249 -3.78 -11.51 12.03
N ASP A 250 -2.57 -12.03 11.84
CA ASP A 250 -1.42 -11.74 12.70
C ASP A 250 -0.98 -10.27 12.59
N ASN A 251 -1.10 -9.68 11.40
CA ASN A 251 -0.75 -8.29 11.13
C ASN A 251 -1.82 -7.27 11.57
N PHE A 252 -3.05 -7.74 11.87
CA PHE A 252 -4.14 -6.87 12.30
C PHE A 252 -4.01 -6.56 13.79
N GLN A 253 -3.96 -5.28 14.13
CA GLN A 253 -3.74 -4.81 15.48
C GLN A 253 -5.05 -4.43 16.17
N LYS A 254 -5.81 -3.49 15.61
CA LYS A 254 -6.98 -2.94 16.30
C LYS A 254 -8.04 -2.36 15.37
N MET A 255 -9.29 -2.58 15.73
CA MET A 255 -10.48 -1.95 15.16
C MET A 255 -11.10 -1.04 16.22
N LEU A 256 -11.31 0.23 15.87
CA LEU A 256 -12.04 1.19 16.68
C LEU A 256 -13.30 1.61 15.95
N ILE A 257 -14.45 1.55 16.61
CA ILE A 257 -15.70 2.06 16.05
C ILE A 257 -16.24 3.16 16.96
N ILE A 258 -16.51 4.33 16.39
CA ILE A 258 -17.11 5.47 17.07
C ILE A 258 -18.49 5.68 16.49
N HIS A 259 -19.52 5.70 17.34
CA HIS A 259 -20.89 5.94 16.90
C HIS A 259 -21.53 7.19 17.50
N ARG A 260 -22.27 7.91 16.64
CA ARG A 260 -22.91 9.20 16.96
C ARG A 260 -24.22 9.05 17.72
N ASP A 261 -25.11 8.17 17.24
CA ASP A 261 -26.45 8.01 17.78
C ASP A 261 -26.45 6.95 18.89
N SER A 262 -27.32 7.14 19.88
CA SER A 262 -27.50 6.13 20.94
C SER A 262 -28.14 4.86 20.35
N PRO A 263 -27.73 3.66 20.80
CA PRO A 263 -28.35 2.40 20.39
C PRO A 263 -29.87 2.43 20.58
N LYS A 264 -30.62 1.85 19.64
CA LYS A 264 -32.09 1.71 19.77
C LYS A 264 -32.49 0.96 21.06
N VAL A 265 -31.67 0.00 21.47
CA VAL A 265 -31.89 -0.84 22.66
C VAL A 265 -30.80 -0.53 23.69
N LYS A 266 -31.16 0.14 24.78
CA LYS A 266 -30.22 0.65 25.81
C LYS A 266 -29.74 -0.39 26.82
N THR A 267 -30.28 -1.60 26.79
CA THR A 267 -30.05 -2.62 27.84
C THR A 267 -28.74 -3.39 27.69
N GLU A 268 -28.14 -3.38 26.50
CA GLU A 268 -26.93 -4.16 26.18
C GLU A 268 -25.95 -3.31 25.39
N SER A 269 -24.65 -3.54 25.62
CA SER A 269 -23.60 -2.87 24.87
C SER A 269 -23.59 -3.34 23.41
N ILE A 270 -23.27 -2.44 22.48
CA ILE A 270 -23.15 -2.78 21.06
C ILE A 270 -22.04 -3.82 20.82
N LEU A 271 -20.93 -3.71 21.58
CA LEU A 271 -19.83 -4.67 21.54
C LEU A 271 -20.30 -6.09 21.88
N SER A 272 -21.08 -6.25 22.95
CA SER A 272 -21.63 -7.55 23.35
C SER A 272 -22.53 -8.13 22.26
N LYS A 273 -23.40 -7.31 21.65
CA LYS A 273 -24.27 -7.77 20.56
C LYS A 273 -23.49 -8.18 19.32
N LEU A 274 -22.48 -7.42 18.94
CA LEU A 274 -21.63 -7.76 17.80
C LEU A 274 -20.88 -9.07 18.07
N ALA A 275 -20.28 -9.21 19.26
CA ALA A 275 -19.60 -10.43 19.66
C ALA A 275 -20.54 -11.66 19.63
N ASP A 276 -21.77 -11.53 20.13
CA ASP A 276 -22.77 -12.60 20.09
C ASP A 276 -23.18 -12.97 18.66
N ASN A 277 -23.41 -11.98 17.80
CA ASN A 277 -23.75 -12.20 16.39
C ASN A 277 -22.61 -12.90 15.64
N LEU A 278 -21.36 -12.43 15.84
CA LEU A 278 -20.16 -13.04 15.25
C LEU A 278 -19.97 -14.47 15.72
N LYS A 279 -20.13 -14.72 17.04
CA LYS A 279 -19.98 -16.04 17.62
C LYS A 279 -21.02 -17.01 17.07
N ARG A 280 -22.29 -16.61 16.99
CA ARG A 280 -23.36 -17.42 16.37
C ARG A 280 -23.06 -17.74 14.91
N ARG A 281 -22.57 -16.77 14.12
CA ARG A 281 -22.17 -16.98 12.72
C ARG A 281 -21.01 -17.97 12.61
N TYR A 282 -20.00 -17.83 13.45
CA TYR A 282 -18.84 -18.72 13.40
C TYR A 282 -19.16 -20.13 13.90
N GLU A 283 -20.08 -20.26 14.85
CA GLU A 283 -20.60 -21.54 15.32
C GLU A 283 -21.47 -22.25 14.27
N SER A 284 -22.27 -21.51 13.48
CA SER A 284 -23.06 -22.10 12.39
C SER A 284 -22.17 -22.62 11.25
N GLU A 285 -21.02 -21.98 11.02
CA GLU A 285 -19.99 -22.38 10.06
C GLU A 285 -18.73 -22.98 10.74
N ARG A 286 -18.91 -23.74 11.83
CA ARG A 286 -17.81 -24.20 12.71
C ARG A 286 -16.63 -24.85 12.01
N ILE A 287 -16.86 -25.65 10.96
CA ILE A 287 -15.79 -26.33 10.20
C ILE A 287 -14.84 -25.31 9.56
N LYS A 288 -15.36 -24.15 9.13
CA LYS A 288 -14.59 -23.10 8.48
C LYS A 288 -13.89 -22.18 9.49
N TYR A 289 -14.50 -21.94 10.65
CA TYR A 289 -14.03 -20.98 11.64
C TYR A 289 -13.47 -21.59 12.94
N GLU A 290 -13.07 -22.86 12.91
CA GLU A 290 -12.57 -23.57 14.09
C GLU A 290 -11.41 -22.82 14.78
N ARG A 291 -10.48 -22.26 14.00
CA ARG A 291 -9.35 -21.48 14.51
C ARG A 291 -9.79 -20.15 15.12
N GLN A 292 -10.80 -19.49 14.56
CA GLN A 292 -11.30 -18.21 15.05
C GLN A 292 -12.09 -18.38 16.35
N LEU A 293 -12.82 -19.50 16.48
CA LEU A 293 -13.48 -19.88 17.71
C LEU A 293 -12.47 -20.18 18.85
N LEU A 294 -11.31 -20.76 18.50
CA LEU A 294 -10.18 -20.94 19.41
C LEU A 294 -9.47 -19.59 19.66
N GLY A 295 -9.88 -18.88 20.72
CA GLY A 295 -9.34 -17.55 21.06
C GLY A 295 -10.25 -16.38 20.64
N PHE A 296 -11.53 -16.67 20.41
CA PHE A 296 -12.53 -15.66 20.05
C PHE A 296 -12.60 -14.52 21.07
N ASP A 297 -12.85 -14.85 22.34
CA ASP A 297 -13.03 -13.86 23.40
C ASP A 297 -11.76 -13.03 23.63
N GLU A 298 -10.57 -13.65 23.55
CA GLU A 298 -9.29 -12.95 23.63
C GLU A 298 -9.11 -11.96 22.47
N THR A 299 -9.41 -12.40 21.25
CA THR A 299 -9.25 -11.57 20.04
C THR A 299 -10.20 -10.38 20.06
N ILE A 300 -11.49 -10.60 20.37
CA ILE A 300 -12.49 -9.53 20.45
C ILE A 300 -12.10 -8.52 21.53
N ASN A 301 -11.79 -8.99 22.75
CA ASN A 301 -11.46 -8.09 23.86
C ASN A 301 -10.17 -7.29 23.63
N ARG A 302 -9.20 -7.86 22.91
CA ARG A 302 -7.92 -7.20 22.63
C ARG A 302 -8.01 -6.24 21.44
N LYS A 303 -8.67 -6.66 20.36
CA LYS A 303 -8.56 -5.99 19.06
C LYS A 303 -9.78 -5.14 18.68
N LEU A 304 -10.91 -5.25 19.37
CA LEU A 304 -12.12 -4.50 19.02
C LEU A 304 -12.53 -3.54 20.15
N SER A 305 -12.64 -2.25 19.83
CA SER A 305 -13.23 -1.23 20.71
C SER A 305 -14.40 -0.55 20.01
N ILE A 306 -15.49 -0.31 20.74
CA ILE A 306 -16.68 0.36 20.23
C ILE A 306 -17.13 1.39 21.25
N GLU A 307 -17.25 2.64 20.79
CA GLU A 307 -17.45 3.79 21.67
C GLU A 307 -18.59 4.69 21.21
N TYR A 308 -19.44 5.05 22.17
CA TYR A 308 -20.48 6.05 22.00
C TYR A 308 -19.93 7.44 22.38
N ARG A 309 -20.06 8.43 21.49
CA ARG A 309 -19.58 9.80 21.76
C ARG A 309 -20.65 10.84 21.43
N LYS A 310 -21.52 11.08 22.40
CA LYS A 310 -22.58 12.10 22.30
C LYS A 310 -22.03 13.53 22.24
N GLU A 311 -20.95 13.80 22.97
CA GLU A 311 -20.40 15.16 23.14
C GLU A 311 -19.69 15.64 21.86
N GLN A 312 -19.15 14.71 21.06
CA GLN A 312 -18.47 14.96 19.79
C GLN A 312 -19.41 14.85 18.57
N ALA A 313 -20.74 14.90 18.78
CA ALA A 313 -21.71 14.66 17.71
C ALA A 313 -21.55 15.63 16.53
N ALA A 314 -21.17 16.88 16.77
CA ALA A 314 -20.94 17.88 15.73
C ALA A 314 -19.68 17.57 14.88
N GLU A 315 -18.61 17.11 15.52
CA GLU A 315 -17.38 16.69 14.84
C GLU A 315 -17.61 15.42 14.02
N ILE A 316 -18.35 14.45 14.57
CA ILE A 316 -18.74 13.25 13.84
C ILE A 316 -19.63 13.62 12.63
N ASP A 317 -20.59 14.53 12.79
CA ASP A 317 -21.43 15.00 11.69
C ASP A 317 -20.59 15.68 10.58
N ALA A 318 -19.54 16.43 10.95
CA ALA A 318 -18.61 17.02 10.00
C ALA A 318 -17.75 15.97 9.26
N LEU A 319 -17.24 14.96 9.99
CA LEU A 319 -16.51 13.84 9.41
C LEU A 319 -17.36 13.01 8.46
N LEU A 320 -18.65 12.87 8.76
CA LEU A 320 -19.62 12.16 7.92
C LEU A 320 -20.19 13.01 6.77
N ARG A 321 -19.71 14.24 6.56
CA ARG A 321 -20.12 15.04 5.40
C ARG A 321 -19.20 14.76 4.22
N HIS A 322 -19.77 14.44 3.06
CA HIS A 322 -19.03 14.35 1.80
C HIS A 322 -19.62 15.35 0.82
N ARG A 323 -18.81 16.35 0.42
CA ARG A 323 -19.28 17.51 -0.33
C ARG A 323 -20.47 18.17 0.39
N GLU A 324 -21.60 18.38 -0.29
CA GLU A 324 -22.84 18.93 0.29
C GLU A 324 -23.80 17.86 0.84
N THR A 325 -23.37 16.59 0.91
CA THR A 325 -24.24 15.47 1.31
C THR A 325 -23.82 14.91 2.66
N GLN A 326 -24.81 14.69 3.52
CA GLN A 326 -24.60 13.99 4.79
C GLN A 326 -24.63 12.48 4.54
N MET A 327 -23.52 11.81 4.89
CA MET A 327 -23.37 10.37 4.83
C MET A 327 -23.60 9.73 6.20
N ASN A 328 -23.69 8.40 6.22
CA ASN A 328 -23.94 7.64 7.44
C ASN A 328 -22.67 7.05 8.03
N ASN A 329 -21.71 6.61 7.21
CA ASN A 329 -20.53 5.91 7.68
C ASN A 329 -19.27 6.38 6.97
N LEU A 330 -18.16 6.33 7.69
CA LEU A 330 -16.82 6.57 7.20
C LEU A 330 -15.92 5.46 7.75
N TRP A 331 -15.25 4.76 6.86
CA TRP A 331 -14.31 3.69 7.17
C TRP A 331 -12.91 4.12 6.78
N VAL A 332 -11.98 4.00 7.72
CA VAL A 332 -10.57 4.27 7.52
C VAL A 332 -9.79 2.98 7.68
N TYR A 333 -9.23 2.48 6.59
CA TYR A 333 -8.36 1.31 6.59
C TYR A 333 -6.92 1.80 6.58
N ILE A 334 -6.21 1.55 7.68
CA ILE A 334 -4.80 1.90 7.79
C ILE A 334 -4.02 0.66 7.37
N MET A 335 -3.38 0.79 6.21
CA MET A 335 -2.55 -0.25 5.63
C MET A 335 -1.34 -0.50 6.53
N THR A 336 -0.74 -1.69 6.45
CA THR A 336 0.54 -1.99 7.13
C THR A 336 1.61 -0.96 6.78
N SER A 337 1.49 -0.34 5.60
CA SER A 337 2.38 0.70 5.07
C SER A 337 2.19 2.08 5.64
N GLY A 338 1.25 2.26 6.56
CA GLY A 338 0.85 3.57 7.05
C GLY A 338 0.03 4.39 6.07
N TYR A 339 -0.21 3.89 4.84
CA TYR A 339 -1.17 4.50 3.93
C TYR A 339 -2.59 4.30 4.46
N ALA A 340 -3.44 5.33 4.35
CA ALA A 340 -4.83 5.24 4.76
C ALA A 340 -5.76 5.28 3.53
N VAL A 341 -6.68 4.32 3.48
CA VAL A 341 -7.75 4.28 2.47
C VAL A 341 -9.06 4.61 3.17
N LEU A 342 -9.73 5.67 2.69
CA LEU A 342 -10.97 6.14 3.30
C LEU A 342 -12.14 5.91 2.36
N PHE A 343 -13.17 5.24 2.89
CA PHE A 343 -14.44 5.03 2.21
C PHE A 343 -15.54 5.72 3.00
N ILE A 344 -16.33 6.56 2.33
CA ILE A 344 -17.52 7.16 2.92
C ILE A 344 -18.76 6.60 2.24
N ASP A 345 -19.78 6.26 3.01
CA ASP A 345 -20.98 5.62 2.50
C ASP A 345 -22.24 6.01 3.27
N ASN A 346 -23.38 5.71 2.67
CA ASN A 346 -24.68 6.01 3.24
C ASN A 346 -25.43 4.76 3.72
N ALA A 347 -24.72 3.72 4.16
CA ALA A 347 -25.38 2.51 4.68
C ALA A 347 -26.44 2.80 5.73
N SER A 348 -27.48 2.01 5.62
CA SER A 348 -28.40 1.69 6.70
C SER A 348 -28.66 0.18 6.74
N VAL A 349 -29.29 -0.28 7.83
CA VAL A 349 -29.62 -1.70 8.07
C VAL A 349 -30.48 -2.31 6.93
N ASP A 350 -31.18 -1.48 6.15
CA ASP A 350 -32.09 -1.91 5.08
C ASP A 350 -31.49 -1.74 3.66
N THR A 351 -30.18 -1.50 3.55
CA THR A 351 -29.56 -1.19 2.24
C THR A 351 -29.23 -2.46 1.48
N GLU A 352 -29.65 -2.57 0.22
CA GLU A 352 -29.36 -3.74 -0.60
C GLU A 352 -27.91 -3.72 -1.12
N ALA A 353 -27.32 -4.91 -1.29
CA ALA A 353 -25.92 -5.08 -1.69
C ALA A 353 -25.56 -4.50 -3.07
N THR A 354 -26.56 -4.18 -3.90
CA THR A 354 -26.40 -3.64 -5.26
C THR A 354 -26.63 -2.14 -5.37
N ASP A 355 -27.07 -1.48 -4.31
CA ASP A 355 -27.30 -0.04 -4.34
C ASP A 355 -25.97 0.73 -4.39
N ILE A 356 -25.94 1.81 -5.18
CA ILE A 356 -24.81 2.75 -5.16
C ILE A 356 -24.80 3.43 -3.79
N TYR A 357 -23.76 3.13 -3.02
CA TYR A 357 -23.82 3.19 -1.57
C TYR A 357 -22.74 4.08 -0.97
N GLY A 358 -21.56 4.14 -1.56
CA GLY A 358 -20.45 4.96 -1.07
C GLY A 358 -19.41 5.31 -2.14
N THR A 359 -18.34 5.95 -1.71
CA THR A 359 -17.21 6.33 -2.57
C THR A 359 -15.91 6.36 -1.77
N SER A 360 -14.80 6.13 -2.47
CA SER A 360 -13.48 6.47 -1.92
C SER A 360 -13.28 7.97 -1.94
N LEU A 361 -12.69 8.50 -0.88
CA LEU A 361 -12.45 9.94 -0.78
C LEU A 361 -11.30 10.38 -1.70
N ALA A 362 -11.39 11.63 -2.17
CA ALA A 362 -10.27 12.29 -2.83
C ALA A 362 -9.13 12.54 -1.83
N TYR A 363 -7.92 12.78 -2.35
CA TYR A 363 -6.73 12.93 -1.52
C TYR A 363 -6.85 14.09 -0.52
N ASP A 364 -7.26 15.26 -0.98
CA ASP A 364 -7.46 16.47 -0.15
C ASP A 364 -8.49 16.26 0.96
N GLU A 365 -9.63 15.65 0.63
CA GLU A 365 -10.66 15.33 1.60
C GLU A 365 -10.19 14.26 2.60
N THR A 366 -9.40 13.28 2.13
CA THR A 366 -8.76 12.27 2.98
C THR A 366 -7.83 12.92 4.00
N CYS A 367 -6.96 13.84 3.55
CA CYS A 367 -6.04 14.58 4.41
C CYS A 367 -6.78 15.32 5.53
N GLN A 368 -7.81 16.08 5.17
CA GLN A 368 -8.59 16.88 6.11
C GLN A 368 -9.27 16.00 7.15
N LYS A 369 -9.92 14.90 6.73
CA LYS A 369 -10.60 14.00 7.65
C LYS A 369 -9.63 13.26 8.57
N LEU A 370 -8.46 12.83 8.08
CA LEU A 370 -7.46 12.16 8.91
C LEU A 370 -6.95 13.04 10.05
N VAL A 371 -6.80 14.36 9.83
CA VAL A 371 -6.42 15.31 10.91
C VAL A 371 -7.50 15.32 11.99
N SER A 372 -8.77 15.50 11.61
CA SER A 372 -9.88 15.52 12.57
C SER A 372 -10.08 14.17 13.27
N ILE A 373 -9.83 13.05 12.59
CA ILE A 373 -9.88 11.70 13.19
C ILE A 373 -8.76 11.53 14.20
N ARG A 374 -7.54 12.01 13.92
CA ARG A 374 -6.41 11.94 14.86
C ARG A 374 -6.74 12.67 16.16
N GLU A 375 -7.28 13.88 16.06
CA GLU A 375 -7.70 14.68 17.22
C GLU A 375 -8.73 13.89 18.05
N MET A 376 -9.77 13.38 17.37
CA MET A 376 -10.81 12.58 18.01
C MET A 376 -10.29 11.28 18.65
N CYS A 377 -9.37 10.56 18.00
CA CYS A 377 -8.81 9.31 18.49
C CYS A 377 -7.80 9.51 19.63
N SER A 378 -7.05 10.61 19.61
CA SER A 378 -6.11 10.97 20.70
C SER A 378 -6.84 11.19 22.02
N ASP A 379 -8.01 11.84 21.96
CA ASP A 379 -8.88 12.04 23.12
C ASP A 379 -9.42 10.73 23.72
N ILE A 380 -9.37 9.64 22.95
CA ILE A 380 -9.88 8.31 23.31
C ILE A 380 -8.74 7.40 23.82
N GLY A 381 -7.49 7.88 23.85
CA GLY A 381 -6.32 7.08 24.23
C GLY A 381 -5.96 6.02 23.19
N PHE A 382 -6.37 6.24 21.94
CA PHE A 382 -5.96 5.43 20.81
C PHE A 382 -4.67 6.03 20.24
N GLU A 383 -3.53 5.41 20.58
CA GLU A 383 -2.24 5.73 19.96
C GLU A 383 -2.10 4.94 18.65
N LEU A 384 -1.87 5.66 17.55
CA LEU A 384 -1.67 5.12 16.20
C LEU A 384 -0.26 4.60 15.98
#